data_AF-A0A924VK64-F1
#
_entry.id   AF-A0A924VK64-F1
#
_cell.length_a   1.000
_cell.length_b   1.000
_cell.length_c   1.000
_cell.angle_alpha   90.00
_cell.angle_beta   90.00
_cell.angle_gamma   90.00
#
_symmetry.space_group_name_H-M   'P 1'
#
loop_
_entity.id
_entity.type
_entity.pdbx_description
1 polymer ?
#
loop_
_entity_poly.entity_id
_entity_poly.type
_entity_poly.pdbx_seq_one_letter_code
_entity_poly.pdbx_strand_id
1 'polypeptide(L)'
;MSFSRRIFLLGAGSGLSLLVLTACTDEPPRPTKSSTPSPTPSQAVPRPSGIERSGWSSDPFARGAQSFLAPGATPQHRDDLAKPVGGRVFFAGEATSADLAGTVLGAQQSGARAAAEVLDVVRTGEKIAVIGAGAAGAEAARALFRRGFDVVVLEARDRVGGRIDTRTPKSWPLGVELGAWRLGKVTDEPLLARLASLGIATNPLAGLLAAGIDGHTADNTVGAPALATARTWAEARLVDPSLSAALDGSGATAGAAGATVEGLSGTGLLNASLASLAGVTGASASELSTWYGLADLPARDRMVTGGFSGLIRDSLDGVRVSLSTAVLGVSYSASAVSLKLGTGESLTVDRVVVTVPLGVLKKNAVAFDPLLPFSHRTAISALGMGSVETVWLRFDKPFWSTDAAVWSIVGSDSDITDWVNLQAVTGEPVLVGIVGGKAARRVGKLSDDELVEAVRTALAPFAQA
;
A
#
# COMPACT_ATOMS: atom_id res chain seq x y z
N MET A 1 -54.83 -1.76 26.84
CA MET A 1 -56.19 -1.43 26.38
C MET A 1 -56.12 -1.02 24.91
N SER A 2 -56.77 -1.81 24.05
CA SER A 2 -57.66 -1.37 22.97
C SER A 2 -57.24 -0.22 22.03
N PHE A 3 -57.05 -0.58 20.73
CA PHE A 3 -57.60 0.05 19.49
C PHE A 3 -57.30 1.54 19.19
N SER A 4 -57.19 2.06 17.96
CA SER A 4 -57.30 1.58 16.57
C SER A 4 -56.82 2.70 15.62
N ARG A 5 -56.45 2.35 14.38
CA ARG A 5 -56.41 3.25 13.21
C ARG A 5 -57.82 3.73 12.83
N ARG A 6 -57.93 4.94 12.24
CA ARG A 6 -58.51 5.27 10.89
C ARG A 6 -59.30 6.60 10.83
N ILE A 7 -59.40 7.13 9.58
CA ILE A 7 -60.49 7.97 8.98
C ILE A 7 -60.42 9.49 9.28
N PHE A 8 -60.66 10.49 8.40
CA PHE A 8 -61.15 10.69 7.01
C PHE A 8 -60.81 12.18 6.64
N LEU A 9 -60.32 12.56 5.44
CA LEU A 9 -61.03 13.00 4.21
C LEU A 9 -62.10 14.12 4.31
N LEU A 10 -61.86 15.18 3.50
CA LEU A 10 -62.76 16.01 2.67
C LEU A 10 -63.24 17.41 3.13
N GLY A 11 -63.15 18.34 2.16
CA GLY A 11 -63.79 19.67 2.08
C GLY A 11 -62.85 20.68 1.39
N ALA A 12 -62.77 20.80 0.05
CA ALA A 12 -63.65 21.60 -0.82
C ALA A 12 -64.11 22.90 -0.14
N GLY A 13 -63.81 24.12 -0.56
CA GLY A 13 -63.54 24.72 -1.86
C GLY A 13 -64.24 26.09 -1.84
N SER A 14 -63.69 27.11 -2.52
CA SER A 14 -64.35 28.31 -3.09
C SER A 14 -63.43 29.54 -3.04
N GLY A 15 -63.30 30.25 -4.16
CA GLY A 15 -62.86 31.65 -4.16
C GLY A 15 -61.95 32.05 -5.32
N LEU A 16 -62.49 32.08 -6.54
CA LEU A 16 -61.90 32.78 -7.69
C LEU A 16 -61.71 34.28 -7.39
N SER A 17 -60.59 34.84 -7.83
CA SER A 17 -60.56 36.18 -8.46
C SER A 17 -59.33 36.30 -9.36
N LEU A 18 -59.58 36.31 -10.67
CA LEU A 18 -58.63 36.65 -11.73
C LEU A 18 -58.33 38.15 -11.69
N LEU A 19 -57.05 38.53 -11.75
CA LEU A 19 -56.60 39.82 -12.25
C LEU A 19 -55.48 39.56 -13.25
N VAL A 20 -55.83 39.72 -14.53
CA VAL A 20 -54.90 39.64 -15.67
C VAL A 20 -54.21 41.00 -15.78
N LEU A 21 -52.91 41.01 -15.52
CA LEU A 21 -52.01 42.08 -15.96
C LEU A 21 -51.01 41.45 -16.93
N THR A 22 -51.26 41.65 -18.22
CA THR A 22 -50.35 41.37 -19.32
C THR A 22 -49.14 42.30 -19.20
N ALA A 23 -48.03 41.77 -18.71
CA ALA A 23 -46.72 42.37 -18.89
C ALA A 23 -46.00 41.59 -20.01
N CYS A 24 -45.77 42.26 -21.13
CA CYS A 24 -44.85 41.77 -22.16
C CYS A 24 -43.45 41.70 -21.54
N THR A 25 -42.93 40.50 -21.33
CA THR A 25 -41.50 40.28 -21.06
C THR A 25 -40.95 39.47 -22.22
N ASP A 26 -39.94 40.03 -22.90
CA ASP A 26 -39.17 39.33 -23.91
C ASP A 26 -38.64 38.00 -23.37
N GLU A 27 -38.75 36.95 -24.17
CA GLU A 27 -38.22 35.63 -23.87
C GLU A 27 -36.70 35.74 -23.66
N PRO A 28 -36.14 35.33 -22.49
CA PRO A 28 -34.70 35.37 -22.30
C PRO A 28 -34.05 34.46 -23.35
N PRO A 29 -32.94 34.89 -23.99
CA PRO A 29 -32.34 34.13 -25.07
C PRO A 29 -32.01 32.73 -24.59
N ARG A 30 -32.70 31.73 -25.16
CA ARG A 30 -32.41 30.32 -24.94
C ARG A 30 -31.02 30.07 -25.55
N PRO A 31 -30.02 29.60 -24.79
CA PRO A 31 -28.69 29.38 -25.34
C PRO A 31 -28.79 28.36 -26.47
N THR A 32 -28.55 28.81 -27.69
CA THR A 32 -28.30 27.92 -28.82
C THR A 32 -27.11 27.05 -28.42
N LYS A 33 -27.27 25.72 -28.44
CA LYS A 33 -26.13 24.81 -28.27
C LYS A 33 -25.12 25.18 -29.37
N SER A 34 -24.07 25.89 -29.00
CA SER A 34 -22.89 25.99 -29.82
C SER A 34 -22.42 24.56 -30.03
N SER A 35 -22.51 24.06 -31.26
CA SER A 35 -21.74 22.91 -31.68
C SER A 35 -20.29 23.35 -31.77
N THR A 36 -19.70 23.68 -30.62
CA THR A 36 -18.25 23.59 -30.47
C THR A 36 -17.96 22.12 -30.79
N PRO A 37 -17.16 21.80 -31.83
CA PRO A 37 -16.79 20.43 -32.04
C PRO A 37 -16.23 19.91 -30.71
N SER A 38 -16.89 18.90 -30.14
CA SER A 38 -16.25 18.11 -29.09
C SER A 38 -14.86 17.76 -29.63
N PRO A 39 -13.77 18.03 -28.88
CA PRO A 39 -12.46 17.66 -29.35
C PRO A 39 -12.55 16.20 -29.80
N THR A 40 -12.25 15.98 -31.09
CA THR A 40 -12.12 14.64 -31.66
C THR A 40 -11.28 13.85 -30.68
N PRO A 41 -11.72 12.67 -30.19
CA PRO A 41 -10.92 11.90 -29.26
C PRO A 41 -9.53 11.73 -29.86
N SER A 42 -8.54 12.31 -29.18
CA SER A 42 -7.16 11.85 -29.28
C SER A 42 -7.20 10.31 -29.23
N GLN A 43 -6.42 9.67 -30.09
CA GLN A 43 -6.50 8.23 -30.38
C GLN A 43 -6.76 7.40 -29.10
N ALA A 44 -7.84 6.63 -29.11
CA ALA A 44 -8.33 5.99 -27.89
C ALA A 44 -7.29 5.01 -27.34
N VAL A 45 -6.84 5.23 -26.09
CA VAL A 45 -6.03 4.26 -25.34
C VAL A 45 -6.67 2.88 -25.50
N PRO A 46 -5.95 1.89 -26.05
CA PRO A 46 -6.51 0.58 -26.30
C PRO A 46 -6.94 -0.07 -24.99
N ARG A 47 -7.94 -0.96 -25.04
CA ARG A 47 -8.27 -1.76 -23.86
C ARG A 47 -7.08 -2.70 -23.57
N PRO A 48 -6.63 -2.83 -22.31
CA PRO A 48 -5.61 -3.81 -21.95
C PRO A 48 -6.03 -5.23 -22.35
N SER A 49 -5.10 -6.00 -22.91
CA SER A 49 -5.25 -7.41 -23.26
C SER A 49 -5.11 -8.34 -22.05
N GLY A 50 -4.67 -7.80 -20.91
CA GLY A 50 -4.63 -8.47 -19.62
C GLY A 50 -4.57 -7.47 -18.49
N ILE A 51 -5.25 -7.78 -17.39
CA ILE A 51 -5.24 -6.99 -16.16
C ILE A 51 -5.05 -7.91 -14.95
N GLU A 52 -4.14 -7.53 -14.07
CA GLU A 52 -3.97 -8.15 -12.77
C GLU A 52 -3.83 -7.02 -11.74
N ARG A 53 -4.42 -7.18 -10.55
CA ARG A 53 -4.36 -6.15 -9.51
C ARG A 53 -4.22 -6.75 -8.14
N SER A 54 -3.58 -6.00 -7.26
CA SER A 54 -3.57 -6.33 -5.84
C SER A 54 -4.87 -5.89 -5.15
N GLY A 55 -5.08 -6.44 -3.95
CA GLY A 55 -6.22 -6.08 -3.09
C GLY A 55 -5.83 -6.14 -1.62
N TRP A 56 -4.65 -5.63 -1.25
CA TRP A 56 -4.10 -5.78 0.09
C TRP A 56 -4.93 -5.08 1.16
N SER A 57 -5.58 -3.98 0.81
CA SER A 57 -6.37 -3.17 1.74
C SER A 57 -7.67 -3.87 2.19
N SER A 58 -8.28 -4.67 1.32
CA SER A 58 -9.50 -5.44 1.61
C SER A 58 -9.22 -6.87 2.07
N ASP A 59 -8.01 -7.37 1.82
CA ASP A 59 -7.59 -8.71 2.20
C ASP A 59 -7.67 -8.95 3.73
N PRO A 60 -8.34 -10.03 4.18
CA PRO A 60 -8.56 -10.29 5.60
C PRO A 60 -7.30 -10.65 6.39
N PHE A 61 -6.27 -11.18 5.72
CA PHE A 61 -5.01 -11.64 6.30
C PHE A 61 -3.86 -10.64 6.12
N ALA A 62 -4.06 -9.55 5.34
CA ALA A 62 -3.11 -8.45 5.21
C ALA A 62 -3.61 -7.14 5.85
N ARG A 63 -4.86 -6.75 5.56
CA ARG A 63 -5.51 -5.51 6.05
C ARG A 63 -4.67 -4.25 5.78
N GLY A 64 -4.00 -4.21 4.64
CA GLY A 64 -3.10 -3.13 4.21
C GLY A 64 -1.80 -3.66 3.58
N ALA A 65 -1.01 -2.73 3.05
CA ALA A 65 0.23 -3.03 2.32
C ALA A 65 1.50 -2.84 3.16
N GLN A 66 1.62 -1.78 3.95
CA GLN A 66 2.82 -1.48 4.75
C GLN A 66 2.52 -0.52 5.90
N SER A 67 3.35 -0.54 6.96
CA SER A 67 3.17 0.36 8.11
C SER A 67 3.82 1.73 7.90
N PHE A 68 3.27 2.78 8.50
CA PHE A 68 3.82 4.14 8.46
C PHE A 68 3.71 4.83 9.82
N LEU A 69 4.42 5.95 9.99
CA LEU A 69 4.30 6.80 11.17
C LEU A 69 3.24 7.89 10.93
N ALA A 70 2.13 7.78 11.65
CA ALA A 70 1.09 8.81 11.68
C ALA A 70 1.49 9.94 12.67
N PRO A 71 0.88 11.13 12.61
CA PRO A 71 1.07 12.15 13.62
C PRO A 71 0.89 11.60 15.04
N GLY A 72 1.88 11.83 15.90
CA GLY A 72 1.93 11.30 17.27
C GLY A 72 2.49 9.87 17.40
N ALA A 73 2.78 9.19 16.29
CA ALA A 73 3.55 7.96 16.30
C ALA A 73 5.05 8.25 16.16
N THR A 74 5.88 7.56 16.95
CA THR A 74 7.34 7.70 16.93
C THR A 74 8.01 6.38 16.53
N PRO A 75 9.31 6.40 16.16
CA PRO A 75 10.09 5.18 15.97
C PRO A 75 10.05 4.24 17.20
N GLN A 76 9.99 4.79 18.42
CA GLN A 76 9.89 4.01 19.66
C GLN A 76 8.68 3.08 19.70
N HIS A 77 7.57 3.41 19.04
CA HIS A 77 6.43 2.49 18.95
C HIS A 77 6.77 1.22 18.17
N ARG A 78 7.68 1.29 17.19
CA ARG A 78 8.14 0.11 16.44
C ARG A 78 8.99 -0.79 17.34
N ASP A 79 9.84 -0.18 18.16
CA ASP A 79 10.64 -0.89 19.17
C ASP A 79 9.78 -1.50 20.26
N ASP A 80 8.75 -0.78 20.71
CA ASP A 80 7.79 -1.28 21.70
C ASP A 80 7.00 -2.48 21.17
N LEU A 81 6.60 -2.44 19.90
CA LEU A 81 5.94 -3.57 19.24
C LEU A 81 6.87 -4.78 19.08
N ALA A 82 8.16 -4.55 18.88
CA ALA A 82 9.17 -5.59 18.72
C ALA A 82 9.44 -6.39 20.00
N LYS A 83 9.22 -5.81 21.19
CA LYS A 83 9.62 -6.40 22.47
C LYS A 83 9.01 -7.80 22.67
N PRO A 84 9.80 -8.81 23.08
CA PRO A 84 9.27 -10.11 23.46
C PRO A 84 8.45 -10.02 24.75
N VAL A 85 7.48 -10.93 24.91
CA VAL A 85 6.58 -10.99 26.06
C VAL A 85 6.78 -12.32 26.79
N GLY A 86 7.22 -12.23 28.04
CA GLY A 86 7.35 -13.37 28.96
C GLY A 86 8.32 -14.46 28.52
N GLY A 87 9.22 -14.20 27.56
CA GLY A 87 10.09 -15.22 26.96
C GLY A 87 9.35 -16.28 26.12
N ARG A 88 8.09 -16.00 25.76
CA ARG A 88 7.16 -16.94 25.12
C ARG A 88 6.60 -16.44 23.80
N VAL A 89 6.29 -15.15 23.71
CA VAL A 89 5.73 -14.52 22.51
C VAL A 89 6.73 -13.50 21.97
N PHE A 90 7.10 -13.63 20.70
CA PHE A 90 8.08 -12.78 20.01
C PHE A 90 7.42 -12.13 18.81
N PHE A 91 7.86 -10.95 18.40
CA PHE A 91 7.24 -10.19 17.31
C PHE A 91 8.23 -9.87 16.19
N ALA A 92 7.81 -10.15 14.96
CA ALA A 92 8.58 -9.79 13.76
C ALA A 92 7.66 -9.31 12.63
N GLY A 93 8.23 -8.59 11.69
CA GLY A 93 7.51 -7.95 10.58
C GLY A 93 7.99 -6.52 10.37
N GLU A 94 7.77 -5.96 9.19
CA GLU A 94 8.24 -4.61 8.84
C GLU A 94 7.74 -3.51 9.80
N ALA A 95 6.59 -3.71 10.46
CA ALA A 95 6.10 -2.79 11.47
C ALA A 95 6.97 -2.69 12.73
N THR A 96 7.84 -3.67 12.96
CA THR A 96 8.75 -3.78 14.11
C THR A 96 10.19 -3.35 13.80
N SER A 97 10.42 -2.79 12.60
CA SER A 97 11.72 -2.29 12.14
C SER A 97 11.71 -0.76 12.15
N ALA A 98 12.58 -0.14 12.95
CA ALA A 98 12.67 1.32 13.04
C ALA A 98 13.14 1.95 11.72
N ASP A 99 14.18 1.38 11.10
CA ASP A 99 14.90 1.99 9.97
C ASP A 99 14.41 1.52 8.60
N LEU A 100 13.78 0.34 8.52
CA LEU A 100 13.44 -0.33 7.26
C LEU A 100 11.96 -0.75 7.20
N ALA A 101 11.08 -0.02 7.89
CA ALA A 101 9.64 -0.22 7.80
C ALA A 101 9.13 -0.15 6.36
N GLY A 102 8.08 -0.93 6.04
CA GLY A 102 7.54 -1.04 4.69
C GLY A 102 8.46 -1.71 3.66
N THR A 103 9.52 -2.40 4.07
CA THR A 103 10.43 -3.13 3.17
C THR A 103 10.45 -4.63 3.43
N VAL A 104 10.80 -5.41 2.39
CA VAL A 104 11.05 -6.85 2.53
C VAL A 104 12.24 -7.11 3.43
N LEU A 105 13.31 -6.32 3.29
CA LEU A 105 14.50 -6.42 4.11
C LEU A 105 14.19 -6.19 5.60
N GLY A 106 13.45 -5.13 5.94
CA GLY A 106 13.03 -4.86 7.32
C GLY A 106 12.18 -5.99 7.90
N ALA A 107 11.36 -6.66 7.08
CA ALA A 107 10.65 -7.87 7.49
C ALA A 107 11.62 -9.05 7.74
N GLN A 108 12.58 -9.32 6.85
CA GLN A 108 13.56 -10.41 7.05
C GLN A 108 14.46 -10.14 8.27
N GLN A 109 15.00 -8.94 8.40
CA GLN A 109 15.87 -8.57 9.52
C GLN A 109 15.13 -8.67 10.86
N SER A 110 13.86 -8.24 10.93
CA SER A 110 13.06 -8.43 12.15
C SER A 110 12.75 -9.91 12.43
N GLY A 111 12.58 -10.75 11.39
CA GLY A 111 12.47 -12.20 11.53
C GLY A 111 13.73 -12.84 12.11
N ALA A 112 14.90 -12.46 11.59
CA ALA A 112 16.19 -12.91 12.11
C ALA A 112 16.41 -12.44 13.56
N ARG A 113 16.03 -11.19 13.89
CA ARG A 113 16.06 -10.66 15.26
C ARG A 113 15.19 -11.49 16.20
N ALA A 114 13.93 -11.72 15.85
CA ALA A 114 13.03 -12.51 16.71
C ALA A 114 13.51 -13.96 16.88
N ALA A 115 14.12 -14.55 15.86
CA ALA A 115 14.78 -15.85 16.00
C ALA A 115 15.96 -15.81 16.99
N ALA A 116 16.78 -14.76 16.96
CA ALA A 116 17.85 -14.58 17.95
C ALA A 116 17.31 -14.44 19.38
N GLU A 117 16.27 -13.62 19.57
CA GLU A 117 15.59 -13.47 20.86
C GLU A 117 15.01 -14.79 21.39
N VAL A 118 14.47 -15.63 20.49
CA VAL A 118 14.04 -16.99 20.85
C VAL A 118 15.25 -17.84 21.27
N LEU A 119 16.34 -17.80 20.50
CA LEU A 119 17.56 -18.56 20.76
C LEU A 119 18.22 -18.23 22.12
N ASP A 120 18.06 -16.99 22.60
CA ASP A 120 18.58 -16.55 23.89
C ASP A 120 17.91 -17.24 25.09
N VAL A 121 16.67 -17.73 24.92
CA VAL A 121 15.86 -18.28 26.02
C VAL A 121 15.36 -19.70 25.77
N VAL A 122 15.51 -20.24 24.56
CA VAL A 122 15.07 -21.59 24.18
C VAL A 122 15.90 -22.68 24.81
N ARG A 123 15.24 -23.76 25.24
CA ARG A 123 15.90 -25.00 25.69
C ARG A 123 15.74 -26.10 24.65
N THR A 124 16.70 -27.01 24.62
CA THR A 124 16.68 -28.18 23.73
C THR A 124 15.37 -28.96 23.89
N GLY A 125 14.72 -29.29 22.77
CA GLY A 125 13.47 -30.05 22.74
C GLY A 125 12.20 -29.21 22.84
N GLU A 126 12.29 -27.90 23.10
CA GLU A 126 11.11 -27.02 23.07
C GLU A 126 10.60 -26.81 21.63
N LYS A 127 9.28 -26.85 21.47
CA LYS A 127 8.55 -26.67 20.21
C LYS A 127 8.30 -25.20 19.95
N ILE A 128 8.56 -24.77 18.72
CA ILE A 128 8.40 -23.37 18.33
C ILE A 128 7.38 -23.26 17.18
N ALA A 129 6.39 -22.40 17.36
CA ALA A 129 5.51 -22.00 16.26
C ALA A 129 5.93 -20.65 15.66
N VAL A 130 5.71 -20.48 14.37
CA VAL A 130 5.75 -19.19 13.69
C VAL A 130 4.39 -18.94 13.05
N ILE A 131 3.74 -17.82 13.38
CA ILE A 131 2.45 -17.45 12.80
C ILE A 131 2.71 -16.55 11.59
N GLY A 132 2.42 -17.06 10.40
CA GLY A 132 2.60 -16.41 9.10
C GLY A 132 3.84 -16.91 8.35
N ALA A 133 3.67 -17.25 7.08
CA ALA A 133 4.71 -17.66 6.14
C ALA A 133 5.09 -16.52 5.16
N GLY A 134 5.05 -15.27 5.63
CA GLY A 134 5.59 -14.11 4.91
C GLY A 134 7.10 -13.95 5.11
N ALA A 135 7.69 -12.88 4.58
CA ALA A 135 9.13 -12.63 4.65
C ALA A 135 9.74 -12.73 6.06
N ALA A 136 9.07 -12.15 7.07
CA ALA A 136 9.53 -12.20 8.46
C ALA A 136 9.44 -13.61 9.06
N GLY A 137 8.29 -14.27 8.91
CA GLY A 137 8.08 -15.62 9.46
C GLY A 137 8.93 -16.67 8.77
N ALA A 138 9.10 -16.57 7.46
CA ALA A 138 9.99 -17.44 6.71
C ALA A 138 11.45 -17.31 7.17
N GLU A 139 11.92 -16.08 7.40
CA GLU A 139 13.28 -15.85 7.91
C GLU A 139 13.46 -16.32 9.35
N ALA A 140 12.49 -16.05 10.23
CA ALA A 140 12.51 -16.55 11.61
C ALA A 140 12.55 -18.08 11.66
N ALA A 141 11.68 -18.74 10.88
CA ALA A 141 11.60 -20.19 10.82
C ALA A 141 12.88 -20.80 10.25
N ARG A 142 13.43 -20.23 9.16
CA ARG A 142 14.71 -20.63 8.58
C ARG A 142 15.85 -20.58 9.59
N ALA A 143 15.96 -19.47 10.33
CA ALA A 143 17.02 -19.27 11.30
C ALA A 143 16.95 -20.28 12.46
N LEU A 144 15.75 -20.54 12.98
CA LEU A 144 15.52 -21.51 14.06
C LEU A 144 15.73 -22.96 13.58
N PHE A 145 15.21 -23.30 12.40
CA PHE A 145 15.35 -24.63 11.80
C PHE A 145 16.81 -24.99 11.55
N ARG A 146 17.62 -24.04 11.03
CA ARG A 146 19.07 -24.24 10.83
C ARG A 146 19.86 -24.46 12.13
N ARG A 147 19.29 -24.11 13.29
CA ARG A 147 19.85 -24.41 14.61
C ARG A 147 19.35 -25.74 15.20
N GLY A 148 18.55 -26.51 14.45
CA GLY A 148 18.09 -27.84 14.84
C GLY A 148 16.82 -27.88 15.69
N PHE A 149 16.08 -26.77 15.80
CA PHE A 149 14.82 -26.73 16.57
C PHE A 149 13.64 -27.28 15.77
N ASP A 150 12.65 -27.84 16.49
CA ASP A 150 11.36 -28.25 15.92
C ASP A 150 10.48 -27.02 15.70
N VAL A 151 10.39 -26.58 14.45
CA VAL A 151 9.65 -25.40 14.03
C VAL A 151 8.45 -25.80 13.18
N VAL A 152 7.28 -25.25 13.49
CA VAL A 152 6.08 -25.30 12.64
C VAL A 152 5.65 -23.90 12.25
N VAL A 153 5.44 -23.66 10.96
CA VAL A 153 4.89 -22.41 10.44
C VAL A 153 3.40 -22.60 10.18
N LEU A 154 2.56 -21.72 10.72
CA LEU A 154 1.12 -21.71 10.52
C LEU A 154 0.74 -20.52 9.62
N GLU A 155 0.29 -20.78 8.41
CA GLU A 155 -0.09 -19.76 7.43
C GLU A 155 -1.59 -19.80 7.18
N ALA A 156 -2.23 -18.64 7.28
CA ALA A 156 -3.68 -18.52 7.13
C ALA A 156 -4.14 -18.76 5.69
N ARG A 157 -3.31 -18.42 4.71
CA ARG A 157 -3.57 -18.63 3.28
C ARG A 157 -3.25 -20.04 2.83
N ASP A 158 -3.76 -20.40 1.67
CA ASP A 158 -3.39 -21.58 0.89
C ASP A 158 -2.02 -21.46 0.19
N ARG A 159 -1.26 -20.40 0.47
CA ARG A 159 0.06 -20.13 -0.10
C ARG A 159 0.99 -19.46 0.90
N VAL A 160 2.29 -19.68 0.74
CA VAL A 160 3.32 -18.88 1.41
C VAL A 160 3.51 -17.52 0.73
N GLY A 161 4.34 -16.65 1.31
CA GLY A 161 4.75 -15.39 0.71
C GLY A 161 4.14 -14.15 1.35
N GLY A 162 2.94 -14.27 1.94
CA GLY A 162 2.22 -13.13 2.49
C GLY A 162 2.02 -12.04 1.41
N ARG A 163 2.54 -10.84 1.68
CA ARG A 163 2.54 -9.68 0.77
C ARG A 163 3.61 -9.74 -0.34
N ILE A 164 4.29 -10.86 -0.53
CA ILE A 164 5.09 -11.18 -1.73
C ILE A 164 4.29 -12.24 -2.51
N ASP A 165 3.68 -11.80 -3.61
CA ASP A 165 2.73 -12.60 -4.39
C ASP A 165 3.04 -12.49 -5.89
N THR A 166 3.78 -13.47 -6.38
CA THR A 166 4.06 -13.66 -7.80
C THR A 166 2.98 -14.54 -8.42
N ARG A 167 2.26 -14.03 -9.42
CA ARG A 167 1.35 -14.81 -10.26
C ARG A 167 1.97 -15.08 -11.63
N THR A 168 1.65 -16.22 -12.23
CA THR A 168 2.13 -16.59 -13.58
C THR A 168 0.96 -16.99 -14.48
N PRO A 169 0.02 -16.07 -14.80
CA PRO A 169 -1.10 -16.43 -15.65
C PRO A 169 -0.61 -16.71 -17.07
N LYS A 170 -1.18 -17.72 -17.74
CA LYS A 170 -0.69 -18.23 -19.04
C LYS A 170 -0.59 -17.18 -20.14
N SER A 171 -1.41 -16.13 -20.08
CA SER A 171 -1.42 -15.04 -21.06
C SER A 171 -0.33 -14.00 -20.83
N TRP A 172 0.43 -14.06 -19.73
CA TRP A 172 1.43 -13.05 -19.41
C TRP A 172 2.82 -13.50 -19.84
N PRO A 173 3.63 -12.59 -20.40
CA PRO A 173 5.00 -12.91 -20.83
C PRO A 173 5.98 -13.04 -19.65
N LEU A 174 5.59 -12.55 -18.47
CA LEU A 174 6.41 -12.50 -17.27
C LEU A 174 5.57 -12.73 -16.01
N GLY A 175 6.24 -13.03 -14.89
CA GLY A 175 5.58 -13.18 -13.59
C GLY A 175 5.07 -11.83 -13.07
N VAL A 176 3.78 -11.77 -12.76
CA VAL A 176 3.11 -10.57 -12.24
C VAL A 176 3.33 -10.47 -10.74
N GLU A 177 3.98 -9.41 -10.28
CA GLU A 177 4.24 -9.19 -8.86
C GLU A 177 3.20 -8.25 -8.25
N LEU A 178 2.23 -8.81 -7.53
CA LEU A 178 1.13 -8.04 -6.92
C LEU A 178 1.49 -7.43 -5.57
N GLY A 179 2.64 -7.81 -5.02
CA GLY A 179 3.08 -7.48 -3.68
C GLY A 179 4.20 -6.44 -3.64
N ALA A 180 5.22 -6.72 -2.83
CA ALA A 180 6.50 -6.02 -2.95
C ALA A 180 7.18 -6.42 -4.26
N TRP A 181 7.62 -5.44 -5.06
CA TRP A 181 8.41 -5.70 -6.27
C TRP A 181 9.41 -4.60 -6.60
N ARG A 182 9.35 -3.44 -5.92
CA ARG A 182 10.35 -2.37 -6.00
C ARG A 182 11.30 -2.42 -4.80
N LEU A 183 12.60 -2.44 -5.06
CA LEU A 183 13.68 -2.61 -4.08
C LEU A 183 14.50 -1.32 -3.90
N GLY A 184 15.22 -1.23 -2.78
CA GLY A 184 15.94 -0.04 -2.32
C GLY A 184 17.40 0.11 -2.80
N LYS A 185 17.94 1.34 -2.96
CA LYS A 185 19.32 1.60 -3.46
C LYS A 185 20.48 1.25 -2.52
N VAL A 186 20.30 1.15 -1.20
CA VAL A 186 21.44 1.20 -0.23
C VAL A 186 21.59 0.00 0.71
N THR A 187 20.68 -0.97 0.78
CA THR A 187 20.72 -1.95 1.90
C THR A 187 20.70 -3.43 1.52
N ASP A 188 20.73 -3.78 0.23
CA ASP A 188 20.33 -5.12 -0.19
C ASP A 188 21.39 -5.93 -0.96
N GLU A 189 22.69 -5.62 -0.91
CA GLU A 189 23.70 -6.50 -1.56
C GLU A 189 23.54 -7.99 -1.18
N PRO A 190 23.32 -8.36 0.10
CA PRO A 190 23.01 -9.75 0.46
C PRO A 190 21.69 -10.26 -0.12
N LEU A 191 20.65 -9.42 -0.19
CA LEU A 191 19.37 -9.81 -0.79
C LEU A 191 19.51 -9.96 -2.30
N LEU A 192 20.15 -9.03 -3.00
CA LEU A 192 20.42 -9.07 -4.44
C LEU A 192 21.27 -10.29 -4.79
N ALA A 193 22.31 -10.59 -4.03
CA ALA A 193 23.11 -11.80 -4.18
C ALA A 193 22.25 -13.07 -3.99
N ARG A 194 21.37 -13.07 -2.98
CA ARG A 194 20.43 -14.18 -2.76
C ARG A 194 19.43 -14.31 -3.91
N LEU A 195 18.82 -13.23 -4.37
CA LEU A 195 17.91 -13.22 -5.52
C LEU A 195 18.61 -13.76 -6.77
N ALA A 196 19.84 -13.30 -7.04
CA ALA A 196 20.65 -13.79 -8.16
C ALA A 196 20.93 -15.29 -8.05
N SER A 197 21.29 -15.79 -6.86
CA SER A 197 21.50 -17.24 -6.63
C SER A 197 20.26 -18.10 -6.85
N LEU A 198 19.07 -17.50 -6.70
CA LEU A 198 17.77 -18.14 -6.95
C LEU A 198 17.29 -17.95 -8.40
N GLY A 199 18.07 -17.28 -9.25
CA GLY A 199 17.67 -16.95 -10.62
C GLY A 199 16.54 -15.90 -10.70
N ILE A 200 16.33 -15.11 -9.66
CA ILE A 200 15.33 -14.04 -9.61
C ILE A 200 15.96 -12.76 -10.15
N ALA A 201 15.51 -12.34 -11.34
CA ALA A 201 16.06 -11.15 -12.01
C ALA A 201 15.68 -9.87 -11.26
N THR A 202 16.65 -8.95 -11.15
CA THR A 202 16.40 -7.57 -10.73
C THR A 202 16.92 -6.60 -11.76
N ASN A 203 16.15 -5.55 -12.03
CA ASN A 203 16.47 -4.56 -13.03
C ASN A 203 16.47 -3.15 -12.42
N PRO A 204 17.36 -2.25 -12.86
CA PRO A 204 17.31 -0.85 -12.44
C PRO A 204 16.03 -0.18 -12.96
N LEU A 205 15.49 0.72 -12.14
CA LEU A 205 14.46 1.68 -12.50
C LEU A 205 15.13 3.05 -12.61
N ALA A 206 15.30 3.54 -13.84
CA ALA A 206 15.93 4.83 -14.12
C ALA A 206 14.99 5.69 -14.99
N GLY A 207 15.08 7.01 -14.81
CA GLY A 207 14.27 7.98 -15.55
C GLY A 207 12.87 8.12 -14.96
N LEU A 208 12.70 9.20 -14.18
CA LEU A 208 11.38 9.68 -13.77
C LEU A 208 11.02 10.83 -14.70
N LEU A 209 9.91 10.69 -15.42
CA LEU A 209 9.37 11.76 -16.26
C LEU A 209 8.05 12.23 -15.66
N ALA A 210 7.94 13.50 -15.30
CA ALA A 210 6.64 14.10 -15.04
C ALA A 210 6.04 14.52 -16.39
N ALA A 211 4.82 14.11 -16.67
CA ALA A 211 4.13 14.45 -17.91
C ALA A 211 2.75 15.03 -17.60
N GLY A 212 2.48 16.20 -18.14
CA GLY A 212 1.20 16.88 -18.09
C GLY A 212 0.18 16.24 -19.02
N ILE A 213 -1.10 16.40 -18.68
CA ILE A 213 -2.22 16.00 -19.54
C ILE A 213 -2.25 16.74 -20.89
N ASP A 214 -1.48 17.83 -21.00
CA ASP A 214 -1.29 18.68 -22.18
C ASP A 214 -0.08 18.26 -23.04
N GLY A 215 0.62 17.18 -22.66
CA GLY A 215 1.78 16.66 -23.38
C GLY A 215 3.10 17.33 -23.03
N HIS A 216 3.11 18.32 -22.12
CA HIS A 216 4.36 18.85 -21.58
C HIS A 216 5.05 17.84 -20.67
N THR A 217 6.37 17.82 -20.66
CA THR A 217 7.17 16.92 -19.82
C THR A 217 8.28 17.69 -19.13
N ALA A 218 8.56 17.38 -17.87
CA ALA A 218 9.63 18.05 -17.11
C ALA A 218 10.20 17.16 -16.00
N ASP A 219 11.37 17.56 -15.50
CA ASP A 219 11.87 17.08 -14.21
C ASP A 219 11.08 17.74 -13.06
N ASN A 220 10.68 16.96 -12.06
CA ASN A 220 9.95 17.49 -10.90
C ASN A 220 10.89 18.18 -9.90
N THR A 221 11.12 19.47 -10.10
CA THR A 221 11.95 20.32 -9.22
C THR A 221 11.17 20.99 -8.09
N VAL A 222 9.85 20.77 -7.98
CA VAL A 222 8.97 21.44 -7.01
C VAL A 222 8.79 20.62 -5.73
N GLY A 223 8.60 19.30 -5.86
CA GLY A 223 8.17 18.46 -4.74
C GLY A 223 9.19 18.38 -3.60
N ALA A 224 10.45 18.04 -3.91
CA ALA A 224 11.48 17.88 -2.88
C ALA A 224 11.73 19.16 -2.06
N PRO A 225 11.86 20.36 -2.65
CA PRO A 225 11.93 21.60 -1.90
C PRO A 225 10.69 21.85 -1.02
N ALA A 226 9.49 21.64 -1.54
CA ALA A 226 8.26 21.85 -0.77
C ALA A 226 8.18 20.93 0.47
N LEU A 227 8.56 19.65 0.33
CA LEU A 227 8.65 18.71 1.44
C LEU A 227 9.71 19.13 2.47
N ALA A 228 10.86 19.63 2.02
CA ALA A 228 11.90 20.14 2.91
C ALA A 228 11.41 21.37 3.70
N THR A 229 10.75 22.33 3.04
CA THR A 229 10.15 23.51 3.67
C THR A 229 9.10 23.12 4.72
N ALA A 230 8.22 22.15 4.40
CA ALA A 230 7.23 21.63 5.33
C ALA A 230 7.89 21.00 6.58
N ARG A 231 8.97 20.24 6.40
CA ARG A 231 9.72 19.62 7.50
C ARG A 231 10.37 20.64 8.42
N THR A 232 11.13 21.57 7.87
CA THR A 232 11.76 22.65 8.66
C THR A 232 10.71 23.46 9.43
N TRP A 233 9.57 23.73 8.82
CA TRP A 233 8.46 24.41 9.49
C TRP A 233 7.87 23.57 10.63
N ALA A 234 7.71 22.26 10.43
CA ALA A 234 7.16 21.34 11.42
C ALA A 234 8.08 21.16 12.64
N GLU A 235 9.40 21.17 12.46
CA GLU A 235 10.39 21.07 13.55
C GLU A 235 10.24 22.17 14.61
N ALA A 236 9.73 23.34 14.22
CA ALA A 236 9.45 24.45 15.12
C ALA A 236 8.05 24.39 15.77
N ARG A 237 7.34 23.24 15.71
CA ARG A 237 6.02 23.05 16.34
C ARG A 237 6.13 22.30 17.66
N LEU A 238 5.15 22.51 18.53
CA LEU A 238 5.02 21.77 19.79
C LEU A 238 4.37 20.38 19.60
N VAL A 239 3.63 20.19 18.51
CA VAL A 239 2.91 18.97 18.18
C VAL A 239 3.22 18.62 16.74
N ASP A 240 3.46 17.33 16.48
CA ASP A 240 3.72 16.80 15.13
C ASP A 240 2.50 17.05 14.21
N PRO A 241 2.63 17.92 13.21
CA PRO A 241 1.58 18.13 12.23
C PRO A 241 1.57 17.00 11.19
N SER A 242 0.42 16.77 10.57
CA SER A 242 0.42 15.97 9.34
C SER A 242 1.18 16.67 8.22
N LEU A 243 1.72 15.92 7.27
CA LEU A 243 2.47 16.49 6.15
C LEU A 243 1.63 17.51 5.36
N SER A 244 0.33 17.26 5.17
CA SER A 244 -0.55 18.24 4.50
C SER A 244 -0.65 19.54 5.30
N ALA A 245 -0.82 19.46 6.62
CA ALA A 245 -0.91 20.65 7.48
C ALA A 245 0.42 21.41 7.51
N ALA A 246 1.55 20.70 7.43
CA ALA A 246 2.87 21.32 7.36
C ALA A 246 3.14 22.01 6.00
N LEU A 247 2.69 21.41 4.89
CA LEU A 247 2.78 22.03 3.57
C LEU A 247 1.98 23.34 3.50
N ASP A 248 0.76 23.32 4.04
CA ASP A 248 -0.11 24.50 4.06
C ASP A 248 0.44 25.57 5.02
N GLY A 249 0.78 25.18 6.24
CA GLY A 249 1.25 26.10 7.28
C GLY A 249 2.60 26.74 6.96
N SER A 250 3.46 26.05 6.21
CA SER A 250 4.76 26.57 5.76
C SER A 250 4.66 27.49 4.54
N GLY A 251 3.48 27.57 3.90
CA GLY A 251 3.30 28.27 2.63
C GLY A 251 3.86 27.51 1.42
N ALA A 252 4.37 26.28 1.58
CA ALA A 252 4.91 25.48 0.49
C ALA A 252 3.85 25.15 -0.57
N THR A 253 2.59 24.91 -0.16
CA THR A 253 1.46 24.72 -1.09
C THR A 253 1.24 25.97 -1.96
N ALA A 254 1.26 27.16 -1.34
CA ALA A 254 1.08 28.42 -2.05
C ALA A 254 2.28 28.74 -2.96
N GLY A 255 3.50 28.45 -2.50
CA GLY A 255 4.72 28.58 -3.31
C GLY A 255 4.69 27.69 -4.55
N ALA A 256 4.25 26.44 -4.41
CA ALA A 256 4.06 25.53 -5.53
C ALA A 256 2.97 26.03 -6.51
N ALA A 257 1.88 26.62 -6.00
CA ALA A 257 0.82 27.17 -6.84
C ALA A 257 1.27 28.34 -7.72
N GLY A 258 2.28 29.09 -7.31
CA GLY A 258 2.87 30.17 -8.11
C GLY A 258 3.94 29.72 -9.11
N ALA A 259 4.36 28.46 -9.08
CA ALA A 259 5.45 27.95 -9.91
C ALA A 259 4.94 27.34 -11.23
N THR A 260 5.77 27.39 -12.26
CA THR A 260 5.58 26.66 -13.52
C THR A 260 6.94 26.14 -13.98
N VAL A 261 7.02 24.88 -14.36
CA VAL A 261 8.24 24.23 -14.83
C VAL A 261 7.95 23.61 -16.18
N GLU A 262 8.55 24.17 -17.24
CA GLU A 262 8.43 23.66 -18.62
C GLU A 262 6.96 23.45 -19.07
N GLY A 263 6.07 24.36 -18.65
CA GLY A 263 4.63 24.30 -18.96
C GLY A 263 3.78 23.56 -17.92
N LEU A 264 4.39 22.80 -17.02
CA LEU A 264 3.68 22.09 -15.96
C LEU A 264 3.45 22.99 -14.74
N SER A 265 2.22 22.97 -14.22
CA SER A 265 1.87 23.70 -12.99
C SER A 265 2.62 23.15 -11.77
N GLY A 266 3.13 24.04 -10.93
CA GLY A 266 3.83 23.62 -9.71
C GLY A 266 2.92 22.91 -8.71
N THR A 267 1.63 23.25 -8.64
CA THR A 267 0.64 22.47 -7.87
C THR A 267 0.55 21.04 -8.35
N GLY A 268 0.49 20.82 -9.67
CA GLY A 268 0.44 19.48 -10.24
C GLY A 268 1.72 18.68 -9.94
N LEU A 269 2.89 19.33 -10.02
CA LEU A 269 4.17 18.71 -9.68
C LEU A 269 4.28 18.35 -8.20
N LEU A 270 3.78 19.21 -7.30
CA LEU A 270 3.69 18.89 -5.88
C LEU A 270 2.77 17.69 -5.65
N ASN A 271 1.59 17.67 -6.28
CA ASN A 271 0.65 16.55 -6.18
C ASN A 271 1.26 15.23 -6.69
N ALA A 272 2.01 15.26 -7.79
CA ALA A 272 2.74 14.08 -8.29
C ALA A 272 3.76 13.55 -7.26
N SER A 273 4.49 14.44 -6.57
CA SER A 273 5.39 14.03 -5.48
C SER A 273 4.64 13.43 -4.29
N LEU A 274 3.48 13.96 -3.93
CA LEU A 274 2.63 13.42 -2.87
C LEU A 274 2.02 12.06 -3.24
N ALA A 275 1.66 11.85 -4.51
CA ALA A 275 1.20 10.57 -5.02
C ALA A 275 2.31 9.50 -4.95
N SER A 276 3.53 9.84 -5.39
CA SER A 276 4.69 8.97 -5.32
C SER A 276 5.05 8.61 -3.88
N LEU A 277 5.03 9.60 -2.98
CA LEU A 277 5.21 9.37 -1.55
C LEU A 277 4.13 8.44 -0.97
N ALA A 278 2.87 8.62 -1.38
CA ALA A 278 1.79 7.71 -0.98
C ALA A 278 2.01 6.29 -1.53
N GLY A 279 2.51 6.14 -2.75
CA GLY A 279 2.86 4.83 -3.34
C GLY A 279 4.03 4.14 -2.64
N VAL A 280 4.90 4.90 -1.95
CA VAL A 280 6.03 4.39 -1.17
C VAL A 280 5.68 4.12 0.29
N THR A 281 4.77 4.89 0.90
CA THR A 281 4.42 4.79 2.34
C THR A 281 3.06 4.11 2.58
N GLY A 282 2.21 4.07 1.57
CA GLY A 282 0.82 3.66 1.69
C GLY A 282 -0.11 4.68 2.38
N ALA A 283 0.34 5.91 2.60
CA ALA A 283 -0.41 6.93 3.34
C ALA A 283 -0.50 8.24 2.55
N SER A 284 -1.65 8.92 2.61
CA SER A 284 -1.78 10.26 2.05
C SER A 284 -1.08 11.30 2.94
N ALA A 285 -0.71 12.46 2.40
CA ALA A 285 -0.06 13.54 3.16
C ALA A 285 -0.80 13.94 4.45
N SER A 286 -2.13 13.83 4.48
CA SER A 286 -2.94 14.10 5.68
C SER A 286 -2.79 13.06 6.80
N GLU A 287 -2.22 11.89 6.49
CA GLU A 287 -2.05 10.77 7.41
C GLU A 287 -0.61 10.62 7.89
N LEU A 288 0.36 11.19 7.19
CA LEU A 288 1.79 11.06 7.48
C LEU A 288 2.22 12.06 8.56
N SER A 289 3.04 11.58 9.51
CA SER A 289 3.86 12.44 10.37
C SER A 289 4.78 13.31 9.51
N THR A 290 5.00 14.55 9.93
CA THR A 290 6.01 15.41 9.28
C THR A 290 7.37 15.27 9.97
N TRP A 291 7.38 14.96 11.28
CA TRP A 291 8.62 14.76 12.05
C TRP A 291 9.35 13.48 11.68
N TYR A 292 8.64 12.39 11.46
CA TYR A 292 9.25 11.06 11.37
C TYR A 292 8.90 10.30 10.09
N GLY A 293 9.84 9.50 9.61
CA GLY A 293 9.61 8.51 8.55
C GLY A 293 9.58 9.06 7.13
N LEU A 294 9.85 10.36 6.92
CA LEU A 294 9.96 10.97 5.58
C LEU A 294 11.41 11.09 5.09
N ALA A 295 12.36 11.36 5.99
CA ALA A 295 13.76 11.58 5.63
C ALA A 295 14.49 10.30 5.22
N ASP A 296 14.10 9.17 5.81
CA ASP A 296 14.80 7.89 5.71
C ASP A 296 14.12 6.91 4.74
N LEU A 297 13.22 7.40 3.88
CA LEU A 297 12.54 6.54 2.92
C LEU A 297 13.53 5.97 1.90
N PRO A 298 13.65 4.64 1.79
CA PRO A 298 14.60 4.05 0.87
C PRO A 298 14.18 4.34 -0.57
N ALA A 299 15.13 4.86 -1.37
CA ALA A 299 14.94 5.07 -2.81
C ALA A 299 14.59 3.75 -3.50
N ARG A 300 13.48 3.68 -4.24
CA ARG A 300 12.97 2.45 -4.89
C ARG A 300 13.44 2.34 -6.35
N ASP A 301 14.74 2.14 -6.54
CA ASP A 301 15.43 2.28 -7.83
C ASP A 301 15.74 0.95 -8.53
N ARG A 302 15.25 -0.16 -8.00
CA ARG A 302 15.31 -1.48 -8.65
C ARG A 302 13.95 -2.16 -8.60
N MET A 303 13.73 -3.11 -9.49
CA MET A 303 12.55 -3.96 -9.48
C MET A 303 12.84 -5.42 -9.74
N VAL A 304 11.98 -6.27 -9.20
CA VAL A 304 11.87 -7.69 -9.54
C VAL A 304 10.85 -7.84 -10.67
N THR A 305 11.18 -8.61 -11.70
CA THR A 305 10.32 -8.86 -12.87
C THR A 305 9.91 -10.34 -12.92
N GLY A 306 9.23 -10.78 -11.86
CA GLY A 306 8.77 -12.16 -11.71
C GLY A 306 9.65 -13.02 -10.81
N GLY A 307 9.01 -14.01 -10.17
CA GLY A 307 9.66 -15.05 -9.39
C GLY A 307 9.96 -14.68 -7.94
N PHE A 308 9.56 -13.52 -7.44
CA PHE A 308 9.96 -13.06 -6.11
C PHE A 308 9.48 -13.97 -4.97
N SER A 309 8.31 -14.61 -5.12
CA SER A 309 7.85 -15.63 -4.17
C SER A 309 8.81 -16.84 -4.05
N GLY A 310 9.75 -17.02 -4.99
CA GLY A 310 10.86 -17.97 -4.89
C GLY A 310 11.76 -17.75 -3.67
N LEU A 311 11.98 -16.48 -3.27
CA LEU A 311 12.73 -16.14 -2.06
C LEU A 311 12.13 -16.78 -0.80
N ILE A 312 10.80 -16.77 -0.72
CA ILE A 312 10.08 -17.27 0.46
C ILE A 312 10.05 -18.80 0.46
N ARG A 313 9.89 -19.41 -0.70
CA ARG A 313 9.99 -20.88 -0.85
C ARG A 313 11.37 -21.39 -0.46
N ASP A 314 12.44 -20.72 -0.90
CA ASP A 314 13.82 -21.04 -0.51
C ASP A 314 14.04 -20.89 1.01
N SER A 315 13.52 -19.82 1.63
CA SER A 315 13.62 -19.68 3.09
C SER A 315 12.94 -20.81 3.87
N LEU A 316 11.87 -21.40 3.32
CA LEU A 316 11.07 -22.42 3.98
C LEU A 316 11.42 -23.84 3.55
N ASP A 317 12.47 -24.03 2.74
CA ASP A 317 12.90 -25.37 2.33
C ASP A 317 13.27 -26.23 3.56
N GLY A 318 12.69 -27.43 3.62
CA GLY A 318 12.80 -28.34 4.78
C GLY A 318 12.00 -27.94 6.04
N VAL A 319 11.43 -26.74 6.11
CA VAL A 319 10.62 -26.29 7.26
C VAL A 319 9.19 -26.83 7.14
N ARG A 320 8.62 -27.30 8.26
CA ARG A 320 7.22 -27.74 8.30
C ARG A 320 6.28 -26.53 8.20
N VAL A 321 5.49 -26.46 7.12
CA VAL A 321 4.51 -25.39 6.90
C VAL A 321 3.10 -25.98 6.82
N SER A 322 2.18 -25.46 7.63
CA SER A 322 0.75 -25.76 7.57
C SER A 322 0.02 -24.58 6.93
N LEU A 323 -0.46 -24.78 5.71
CA LEU A 323 -1.25 -23.80 4.96
C LEU A 323 -2.73 -23.87 5.40
N SER A 324 -3.51 -22.85 5.01
CA SER A 324 -4.94 -22.73 5.34
C SER A 324 -5.24 -22.89 6.83
N THR A 325 -4.28 -22.51 7.67
CA THR A 325 -4.28 -22.70 9.12
C THR A 325 -4.22 -21.33 9.81
N ALA A 326 -5.35 -20.64 9.85
CA ALA A 326 -5.43 -19.34 10.51
C ALA A 326 -5.33 -19.52 12.03
N VAL A 327 -4.46 -18.75 12.69
CA VAL A 327 -4.44 -18.63 14.15
C VAL A 327 -5.35 -17.47 14.56
N LEU A 328 -6.36 -17.74 15.37
CA LEU A 328 -7.34 -16.77 15.85
C LEU A 328 -7.07 -16.31 17.28
N GLY A 329 -6.23 -17.02 18.03
CA GLY A 329 -5.89 -16.66 19.39
C GLY A 329 -4.55 -17.23 19.87
N VAL A 330 -3.88 -16.50 20.74
CA VAL A 330 -2.63 -16.84 21.41
C VAL A 330 -2.84 -16.70 22.91
N SER A 331 -3.01 -17.84 23.59
CA SER A 331 -3.02 -17.89 25.05
C SER A 331 -1.63 -18.27 25.54
N TYR A 332 -1.06 -17.55 26.50
CA TYR A 332 0.31 -17.78 26.97
C TYR A 332 0.46 -17.64 28.48
N SER A 333 1.31 -18.48 29.06
CA SER A 333 1.67 -18.47 30.49
C SER A 333 3.18 -18.53 30.65
N ALA A 334 3.67 -18.62 31.88
CA ALA A 334 5.10 -18.83 32.13
C ALA A 334 5.62 -20.17 31.57
N SER A 335 4.75 -21.18 31.38
CA SER A 335 5.16 -22.54 31.01
C SER A 335 4.83 -22.94 29.57
N ALA A 336 3.81 -22.36 28.93
CA ALA A 336 3.36 -22.80 27.61
C ALA A 336 2.63 -21.71 26.81
N VAL A 337 2.48 -21.96 25.52
CA VAL A 337 1.64 -21.20 24.59
C VAL A 337 0.62 -22.14 23.95
N SER A 338 -0.64 -21.72 23.89
CA SER A 338 -1.72 -22.41 23.19
C SER A 338 -2.25 -21.53 22.06
N LEU A 339 -2.23 -22.06 20.84
CA LEU A 339 -2.67 -21.37 19.63
C LEU A 339 -4.04 -21.90 19.23
N LYS A 340 -5.06 -21.05 19.29
CA LYS A 340 -6.41 -21.38 18.82
C LYS A 340 -6.47 -21.24 17.30
N LEU A 341 -6.76 -22.34 16.61
CA LEU A 341 -6.83 -22.38 15.15
C LEU A 341 -8.24 -22.04 14.65
N GLY A 342 -8.34 -21.65 13.38
CA GLY A 342 -9.59 -21.35 12.69
C GLY A 342 -10.53 -22.55 12.57
N THR A 343 -10.00 -23.77 12.68
CA THR A 343 -10.78 -25.02 12.72
C THR A 343 -11.50 -25.22 14.06
N GLY A 344 -11.15 -24.45 15.10
CA GLY A 344 -11.63 -24.62 16.47
C GLY A 344 -10.70 -25.47 17.34
N GLU A 345 -9.71 -26.14 16.76
CA GLU A 345 -8.68 -26.89 17.47
C GLU A 345 -7.64 -25.96 18.11
N SER A 346 -6.84 -26.51 19.03
CA SER A 346 -5.73 -25.79 19.67
C SER A 346 -4.42 -26.54 19.48
N LEU A 347 -3.35 -25.80 19.18
CA LEU A 347 -1.99 -26.32 19.13
C LEU A 347 -1.17 -25.78 20.30
N THR A 348 -0.63 -26.66 21.13
CA THR A 348 0.28 -26.27 22.22
C THR A 348 1.73 -26.31 21.76
N VAL A 349 2.44 -25.22 22.02
CA VAL A 349 3.89 -25.04 21.78
C VAL A 349 4.52 -24.34 22.97
N ASP A 350 5.85 -24.34 23.03
CA ASP A 350 6.56 -23.69 24.13
C ASP A 350 6.83 -22.21 23.87
N ARG A 351 6.99 -21.82 22.59
CA ARG A 351 7.20 -20.43 22.14
C ARG A 351 6.52 -20.17 20.80
N VAL A 352 6.19 -18.90 20.56
CA VAL A 352 5.62 -18.45 19.30
C VAL A 352 6.26 -17.16 18.80
N VAL A 353 6.58 -17.12 17.51
CA VAL A 353 6.93 -15.90 16.79
C VAL A 353 5.70 -15.42 16.02
N VAL A 354 5.17 -14.26 16.39
CA VAL A 354 4.01 -13.63 15.75
C VAL A 354 4.50 -12.74 14.62
N THR A 355 4.15 -13.10 13.38
CA THR A 355 4.54 -12.34 12.17
C THR A 355 3.36 -11.85 11.34
N VAL A 356 2.17 -11.85 11.94
CA VAL A 356 0.96 -11.33 11.28
C VAL A 356 1.11 -9.82 11.00
N PRO A 357 0.55 -9.31 9.89
CA PRO A 357 0.63 -7.89 9.57
C PRO A 357 0.02 -6.98 10.64
N LEU A 358 0.54 -5.75 10.77
CA LEU A 358 0.02 -4.75 11.71
C LEU A 358 -1.49 -4.53 11.54
N GLY A 359 -2.01 -4.52 10.31
CA GLY A 359 -3.43 -4.41 10.04
C GLY A 359 -4.28 -5.53 10.66
N VAL A 360 -3.74 -6.75 10.77
CA VAL A 360 -4.41 -7.88 11.44
C VAL A 360 -4.45 -7.66 12.96
N LEU A 361 -3.35 -7.18 13.55
CA LEU A 361 -3.28 -6.81 14.97
C LEU A 361 -4.26 -5.67 15.31
N LYS A 362 -4.29 -4.61 14.49
CA LYS A 362 -5.20 -3.46 14.68
C LYS A 362 -6.69 -3.84 14.58
N LYS A 363 -7.01 -4.94 13.90
CA LYS A 363 -8.38 -5.46 13.80
C LYS A 363 -8.73 -6.49 14.88
N ASN A 364 -7.81 -6.77 15.81
CA ASN A 364 -7.97 -7.77 16.85
C ASN A 364 -8.38 -9.15 16.28
N ALA A 365 -7.89 -9.48 15.08
CA ALA A 365 -8.19 -10.76 14.44
C ALA A 365 -7.45 -11.95 15.08
N VAL A 366 -6.40 -11.66 15.86
CA VAL A 366 -5.73 -12.59 16.76
C VAL A 366 -5.93 -12.09 18.19
N ALA A 367 -6.66 -12.84 19.00
CA ALA A 367 -6.84 -12.52 20.41
C ALA A 367 -5.61 -12.93 21.24
N PHE A 368 -5.25 -12.15 22.25
CA PHE A 368 -4.16 -12.49 23.18
C PHE A 368 -4.70 -12.63 24.60
N ASP A 369 -4.32 -13.72 25.28
CA ASP A 369 -4.69 -13.99 26.66
C ASP A 369 -3.48 -14.49 27.48
N PRO A 370 -2.97 -13.73 28.47
CA PRO A 370 -3.45 -12.41 28.89
C PRO A 370 -3.25 -11.35 27.78
N LEU A 371 -3.85 -10.17 27.97
CA LEU A 371 -3.66 -9.05 27.05
C LEU A 371 -2.17 -8.70 26.92
N LEU A 372 -1.75 -8.35 25.70
CA LEU A 372 -0.41 -7.83 25.44
C LEU A 372 -0.08 -6.63 26.35
N PRO A 373 1.19 -6.38 26.74
CA PRO A 373 1.57 -5.23 27.54
C PRO A 373 1.06 -3.89 26.98
N PHE A 374 0.89 -2.89 27.85
CA PHE A 374 0.35 -1.59 27.45
C PHE A 374 1.15 -0.94 26.32
N SER A 375 2.48 -1.06 26.33
CA SER A 375 3.37 -0.56 25.26
C SER A 375 3.02 -1.15 23.89
N HIS A 376 2.78 -2.47 23.80
CA HIS A 376 2.39 -3.11 22.54
C HIS A 376 1.04 -2.61 22.04
N ARG A 377 0.05 -2.47 22.93
CA ARG A 377 -1.28 -2.00 22.55
C ARG A 377 -1.25 -0.54 22.07
N THR A 378 -0.48 0.30 22.74
CA THR A 378 -0.24 1.69 22.33
C THR A 378 0.46 1.76 20.99
N ALA A 379 1.50 0.95 20.77
CA ALA A 379 2.20 0.86 19.49
C ALA A 379 1.27 0.40 18.35
N ILE A 380 0.50 -0.68 18.56
CA ILE A 380 -0.48 -1.16 17.59
C ILE A 380 -1.49 -0.06 17.25
N SER A 381 -1.94 0.71 18.24
CA SER A 381 -2.89 1.82 18.03
C SER A 381 -2.28 2.99 17.27
N ALA A 382 -1.07 3.43 17.66
CA ALA A 382 -0.40 4.62 17.14
C ALA A 382 0.14 4.43 15.71
N LEU A 383 0.73 3.29 15.40
CA LEU A 383 1.31 3.03 14.08
C LEU A 383 0.21 2.99 13.01
N GLY A 384 0.48 3.63 11.87
CA GLY A 384 -0.40 3.63 10.71
C GLY A 384 -0.28 2.33 9.91
N MET A 385 -1.40 1.87 9.33
CA MET A 385 -1.40 0.79 8.35
C MET A 385 -1.83 1.34 7.00
N GLY A 386 -0.87 1.46 6.09
CA GLY A 386 -1.02 2.06 4.78
C GLY A 386 -1.66 1.12 3.76
N SER A 387 -2.23 1.73 2.72
CA SER A 387 -2.81 1.09 1.56
C SER A 387 -1.94 1.39 0.34
N VAL A 388 -1.47 0.35 -0.33
CA VAL A 388 -0.86 0.44 -1.65
C VAL A 388 -1.49 -0.64 -2.50
N GLU A 389 -1.94 -0.25 -3.69
CA GLU A 389 -2.38 -1.21 -4.70
C GLU A 389 -1.55 -1.04 -5.97
N THR A 390 -1.37 -2.14 -6.69
CA THR A 390 -0.73 -2.20 -8.00
C THR A 390 -1.73 -2.69 -9.03
N VAL A 391 -1.68 -2.08 -10.22
CA VAL A 391 -2.52 -2.45 -11.36
C VAL A 391 -1.60 -2.74 -12.53
N TRP A 392 -1.43 -4.02 -12.82
CA TRP A 392 -0.64 -4.51 -13.93
C TRP A 392 -1.52 -4.59 -15.18
N LEU A 393 -1.02 -4.03 -16.28
CA LEU A 393 -1.72 -3.92 -17.55
C LEU A 393 -0.83 -4.46 -18.64
N ARG A 394 -1.31 -5.46 -19.37
CA ARG A 394 -0.68 -5.97 -20.59
C ARG A 394 -1.40 -5.40 -21.80
N PHE A 395 -0.65 -5.02 -22.82
CA PHE A 395 -1.18 -4.60 -24.12
C PHE A 395 -0.64 -5.51 -25.22
N ASP A 396 -1.31 -5.58 -26.36
CA ASP A 396 -0.82 -6.39 -27.50
C ASP A 396 0.34 -5.70 -28.22
N LYS A 397 0.32 -4.36 -28.23
CA LYS A 397 1.37 -3.49 -28.77
C LYS A 397 1.51 -2.25 -27.87
N PRO A 398 2.72 -1.70 -27.72
CA PRO A 398 2.89 -0.43 -27.04
C PRO A 398 2.18 0.67 -27.82
N PHE A 399 1.46 1.54 -27.10
CA PHE A 399 0.75 2.69 -27.69
C PHE A 399 1.35 4.02 -27.23
N TRP A 400 2.32 4.01 -26.33
CA TRP A 400 2.94 5.18 -25.74
C TRP A 400 4.17 5.66 -26.52
N SER A 401 4.47 6.95 -26.44
CA SER A 401 5.52 7.63 -27.22
C SER A 401 6.86 7.84 -26.49
N THR A 402 7.04 7.26 -25.30
CA THR A 402 8.22 7.50 -24.44
C THR A 402 8.90 6.21 -23.99
N ASP A 403 10.23 6.26 -23.87
CA ASP A 403 11.07 5.18 -23.35
C ASP A 403 11.37 5.34 -21.83
N ALA A 404 10.82 6.36 -21.17
CA ALA A 404 11.01 6.54 -19.73
C ALA A 404 10.46 5.35 -18.95
N ALA A 405 11.19 4.88 -17.92
CA ALA A 405 10.77 3.71 -17.13
C ALA A 405 9.74 4.07 -16.06
N VAL A 406 9.67 5.32 -15.60
CA VAL A 406 8.70 5.79 -14.61
C VAL A 406 8.05 7.08 -15.07
N TRP A 407 6.72 7.14 -15.01
CA TRP A 407 5.92 8.32 -15.35
C TRP A 407 5.09 8.76 -14.16
N SER A 408 4.96 10.07 -13.99
CA SER A 408 3.96 10.66 -13.10
C SER A 408 3.09 11.63 -13.88
N ILE A 409 1.76 11.43 -13.81
CA ILE A 409 0.80 12.31 -14.46
C ILE A 409 0.62 13.59 -13.63
N VAL A 410 0.71 14.73 -14.30
CA VAL A 410 0.54 16.06 -13.71
C VAL A 410 -0.78 16.68 -14.18
N GLY A 411 -1.58 17.17 -13.22
CA GLY A 411 -2.82 17.89 -13.51
C GLY A 411 -4.04 17.01 -13.82
N SER A 412 -3.96 15.70 -13.57
CA SER A 412 -5.09 14.77 -13.71
C SER A 412 -5.87 14.61 -12.42
N ASP A 413 -7.18 14.43 -12.54
CA ASP A 413 -8.08 14.02 -11.44
C ASP A 413 -8.07 12.49 -11.21
N SER A 414 -7.26 11.74 -11.96
CA SER A 414 -7.10 10.29 -11.79
C SER A 414 -6.50 9.94 -10.43
N ASP A 415 -6.99 8.85 -9.83
CA ASP A 415 -6.36 8.24 -8.67
C ASP A 415 -5.05 7.48 -9.01
N ILE A 416 -4.86 7.12 -10.28
CA ILE A 416 -3.68 6.37 -10.75
C ILE A 416 -2.79 7.32 -11.56
N THR A 417 -1.81 7.90 -10.89
CA THR A 417 -0.92 8.91 -11.49
C THR A 417 0.50 8.41 -11.72
N ASP A 418 0.96 7.42 -10.95
CA ASP A 418 2.32 6.88 -11.07
C ASP A 418 2.32 5.55 -11.83
N TRP A 419 3.14 5.51 -12.87
CA TRP A 419 3.22 4.41 -13.82
C TRP A 419 4.66 3.93 -13.97
N VAL A 420 4.84 2.63 -14.08
CA VAL A 420 6.12 2.01 -14.43
C VAL A 420 5.96 1.32 -15.78
N ASN A 421 6.84 1.68 -16.71
CA ASN A 421 6.92 1.10 -18.04
C ASN A 421 7.90 -0.07 -18.05
N LEU A 422 7.37 -1.30 -18.11
CA LEU A 422 8.21 -2.48 -18.16
C LEU A 422 8.78 -2.75 -19.55
N GLN A 423 8.28 -2.12 -20.62
CA GLN A 423 8.85 -2.30 -21.95
C GLN A 423 10.28 -1.78 -22.00
N ALA A 424 10.54 -0.62 -21.37
CA ALA A 424 11.87 -0.02 -21.28
C ALA A 424 12.91 -0.94 -20.61
N VAL A 425 12.45 -1.94 -19.85
CA VAL A 425 13.32 -2.80 -19.04
C VAL A 425 13.29 -4.27 -19.45
N THR A 426 12.15 -4.77 -19.93
CA THR A 426 11.91 -6.18 -20.27
C THR A 426 11.62 -6.40 -21.75
N GLY A 427 11.35 -5.34 -22.51
CA GLY A 427 10.86 -5.42 -23.89
C GLY A 427 9.35 -5.70 -24.02
N GLU A 428 8.67 -6.04 -22.92
CA GLU A 428 7.26 -6.42 -22.94
C GLU A 428 6.33 -5.21 -22.80
N PRO A 429 5.22 -5.13 -23.56
CA PRO A 429 4.25 -4.03 -23.52
C PRO A 429 3.38 -4.08 -22.25
N VAL A 430 3.99 -3.87 -21.10
CA VAL A 430 3.36 -3.92 -19.78
C VAL A 430 3.56 -2.60 -19.04
N LEU A 431 2.46 -2.06 -18.51
CA LEU A 431 2.46 -0.91 -17.60
C LEU A 431 2.01 -1.36 -16.21
N VAL A 432 2.61 -0.77 -15.18
CA VAL A 432 2.20 -0.99 -13.79
C VAL A 432 1.82 0.33 -13.15
N GLY A 433 0.54 0.52 -12.87
CA GLY A 433 0.03 1.63 -12.08
C GLY A 433 0.25 1.38 -10.60
N ILE A 434 0.77 2.36 -9.87
CA ILE A 434 1.01 2.28 -8.43
C ILE A 434 0.16 3.34 -7.75
N VAL A 435 -0.61 2.92 -6.75
CA VAL A 435 -1.56 3.80 -6.07
C VAL A 435 -1.38 3.67 -4.57
N GLY A 436 -1.29 4.79 -3.87
CA GLY A 436 -1.08 4.83 -2.42
C GLY A 436 -2.18 5.56 -1.63
N GLY A 437 -2.21 5.34 -0.33
CA GLY A 437 -3.02 6.12 0.61
C GLY A 437 -4.52 6.02 0.36
N LYS A 438 -5.20 7.18 0.43
CA LYS A 438 -6.65 7.28 0.19
C LYS A 438 -7.04 6.89 -1.23
N ALA A 439 -6.21 7.18 -2.23
CA ALA A 439 -6.46 6.80 -3.63
C ALA A 439 -6.46 5.28 -3.79
N ALA A 440 -5.52 4.57 -3.14
CA ALA A 440 -5.46 3.10 -3.19
C ALA A 440 -6.76 2.46 -2.65
N ARG A 441 -7.32 3.04 -1.58
CA ARG A 441 -8.60 2.58 -0.99
C ARG A 441 -9.82 2.86 -1.87
N ARG A 442 -9.76 3.87 -2.74
CA ARG A 442 -10.81 4.14 -3.74
C ARG A 442 -10.68 3.19 -4.92
N VAL A 443 -9.48 3.07 -5.48
CA VAL A 443 -9.16 2.15 -6.59
C VAL A 443 -9.50 0.70 -6.23
N GLY A 444 -9.20 0.26 -5.00
CA GLY A 444 -9.52 -1.08 -4.52
C GLY A 444 -11.03 -1.38 -4.41
N LYS A 445 -11.91 -0.39 -4.57
CA LYS A 445 -13.37 -0.56 -4.58
C LYS A 445 -13.97 -0.57 -5.99
N LEU A 446 -13.19 -0.20 -7.00
CA LEU A 446 -13.66 -0.18 -8.39
C LEU A 446 -13.90 -1.61 -8.87
N SER A 447 -14.99 -1.79 -9.63
CA SER A 447 -15.16 -2.95 -10.50
C SER A 447 -14.08 -2.99 -11.58
N ASP A 448 -13.93 -4.14 -12.25
CA ASP A 448 -12.91 -4.28 -13.30
C ASP A 448 -13.18 -3.34 -14.48
N ASP A 449 -14.45 -3.11 -14.84
CA ASP A 449 -14.81 -2.18 -15.92
C ASP A 449 -14.56 -0.71 -15.52
N GLU A 450 -14.92 -0.31 -14.30
CA GLU A 450 -14.60 1.04 -13.80
C GLU A 450 -13.09 1.26 -13.74
N LEU A 451 -12.32 0.25 -13.35
CA LEU A 451 -10.87 0.31 -13.33
C LEU A 451 -10.30 0.47 -14.74
N VAL A 452 -10.80 -0.29 -15.72
CA VAL A 452 -10.36 -0.16 -17.11
C VAL A 452 -10.61 1.25 -17.64
N GLU A 453 -11.78 1.83 -17.39
CA GLU A 453 -12.08 3.19 -17.85
C GLU A 453 -11.24 4.25 -17.11
N ALA A 454 -11.00 4.09 -15.80
CA ALA A 454 -10.12 4.96 -15.04
C ALA A 454 -8.68 4.93 -15.58
N VAL A 455 -8.15 3.73 -15.86
CA VAL A 455 -6.83 3.52 -16.44
C VAL A 455 -6.72 4.14 -17.84
N ARG A 456 -7.71 3.93 -18.70
CA ARG A 456 -7.71 4.48 -20.07
C ARG A 456 -7.74 6.01 -20.05
N THR A 457 -8.51 6.59 -19.13
CA THR A 457 -8.53 8.04 -18.90
C THR A 457 -7.17 8.54 -18.42
N ALA A 458 -6.56 7.85 -17.44
CA ALA A 458 -5.26 8.21 -16.89
C ALA A 458 -4.14 8.18 -17.95
N LEU A 459 -4.16 7.17 -18.84
CA LEU A 459 -3.10 6.96 -19.83
C LEU A 459 -3.29 7.76 -21.13
N ALA A 460 -4.42 8.44 -21.32
CA ALA A 460 -4.72 9.22 -22.51
C ALA A 460 -3.64 10.26 -22.89
N PRO A 461 -2.98 10.97 -21.93
CA PRO A 461 -1.90 11.90 -22.25
C PRO A 461 -0.67 11.26 -22.90
N PHE A 462 -0.48 9.95 -22.74
CA PHE A 462 0.68 9.23 -23.26
C PHE A 462 0.39 8.52 -24.58
N ALA A 463 -0.85 8.53 -25.07
CA ALA A 463 -1.18 7.87 -26.33
C ALA A 463 -0.50 8.56 -27.52
N GLN A 464 0.12 7.77 -28.40
CA GLN A 464 0.64 8.26 -29.68
C GLN A 464 -0.49 8.91 -30.51
N ALA A 465 -0.14 10.00 -31.21
CA ALA A 465 -1.07 10.80 -32.02
C ALA A 465 -1.45 10.16 -33.35
#